data_AF-A0A1M5GDL8-F1
#
_entry.id   AF-A0A1M5GDL8-F1
#
_cell.length_a   1.000
_cell.length_b   1.000
_cell.length_c   1.000
_cell.angle_alpha   90.00
_cell.angle_beta   90.00
_cell.angle_gamma   90.00
#
_symmetry.space_group_name_H-M   'P 1'
#
loop_
_entity.id
_entity.type
_entity.pdbx_description
1 polymer ?
#
loop_
_entity_poly.entity_id
_entity_poly.type
_entity_poly.pdbx_seq_one_letter_code
_entity_poly.pdbx_strand_id
1 'polypeptide(L)'
;MRGLVRLIVLAIVVIGGYWAYYVFAAADPNDRFGVEINKYMPEQARKFACDKLKERFGAVTAPEGCAAYPSWAGTPVAAPPATPDAATTSP
;
A
#
# COMPACT_ATOMS: atom_id res chain seq x y z
N MET A 1 15.82 23.59 -22.08
CA MET A 1 16.08 23.40 -20.62
C MET A 1 14.98 23.91 -19.71
N ARG A 2 14.52 25.17 -19.80
CA ARG A 2 13.48 25.71 -18.89
C ARG A 2 12.16 24.91 -18.87
N GLY A 3 11.68 24.45 -20.02
CA GLY A 3 10.47 23.62 -20.10
C GLY A 3 10.65 22.24 -19.44
N LEU A 4 11.78 21.58 -19.71
CA LEU A 4 12.12 20.28 -19.11
C LEU A 4 12.20 20.35 -17.59
N VAL A 5 12.87 21.38 -17.05
CA VAL A 5 12.96 21.58 -15.59
C VAL A 5 11.57 21.76 -14.97
N ARG A 6 10.68 22.53 -15.61
CA ARG A 6 9.29 22.69 -15.15
C ARG A 6 8.53 21.37 -15.14
N LEU A 7 8.68 20.56 -16.20
CA LEU A 7 8.04 19.25 -16.28
C LEU A 7 8.55 18.30 -15.19
N ILE A 8 9.86 18.29 -14.93
CA ILE A 8 10.44 17.47 -13.86
C ILE A 8 9.91 17.91 -12.49
N VAL A 9 9.86 19.22 -12.22
CA VAL A 9 9.32 19.75 -10.97
C VAL A 9 7.85 19.37 -10.81
N LEU A 10 7.03 19.52 -11.85
CA LEU A 10 5.63 19.10 -11.82
C LEU A 10 5.47 17.61 -11.55
N ALA A 11 6.29 16.77 -12.20
CA ALA A 11 6.27 15.32 -11.97
C ALA A 11 6.61 14.97 -10.51
N ILE A 12 7.64 15.60 -9.93
CA ILE A 12 8.01 15.40 -8.53
C ILE A 12 6.87 15.81 -7.60
N VAL A 13 6.22 16.94 -7.84
CA VAL A 13 5.10 17.42 -7.02
C VAL A 13 3.91 16.46 -7.09
N VAL A 14 3.56 15.98 -8.28
CA VAL A 14 2.43 15.05 -8.45
C VAL A 14 2.72 13.69 -7.82
N ILE A 15 3.87 13.10 -8.11
CA ILE A 15 4.24 11.77 -7.59
C ILE A 15 4.46 11.83 -6.07
N GLY A 16 5.21 12.83 -5.59
CA GLY A 16 5.46 13.04 -4.17
C GLY A 16 4.19 13.40 -3.40
N GLY A 17 3.32 14.21 -3.98
CA GLY A 17 2.02 14.55 -3.42
C GLY A 17 1.11 13.33 -3.32
N TYR A 18 1.05 12.49 -4.35
CA TYR A 18 0.27 11.26 -4.31
C TYR A 18 0.85 10.25 -3.32
N TRP A 19 2.17 10.12 -3.22
CA TRP A 19 2.80 9.30 -2.18
C TRP A 19 2.45 9.79 -0.77
N ALA A 20 2.49 11.10 -0.52
CA ALA A 20 2.08 11.66 0.76
C ALA A 20 0.59 11.40 1.05
N TYR A 21 -0.28 11.59 0.06
CA TYR A 21 -1.70 11.21 0.16
C TYR A 21 -1.86 9.73 0.52
N TYR A 22 -1.17 8.83 -0.16
CA TYR A 22 -1.20 7.39 0.10
C TYR A 22 -0.85 7.07 1.56
N VAL A 23 0.27 7.62 2.05
CA VAL A 23 0.75 7.37 3.41
C VAL A 23 -0.22 7.91 4.47
N PHE A 24 -0.71 9.14 4.31
CA PHE A 24 -1.41 9.86 5.39
C PHE A 24 -2.93 9.88 5.28
N ALA A 25 -3.50 9.73 4.07
CA ALA A 25 -4.90 10.03 3.82
C ALA A 25 -5.65 9.00 2.96
N ALA A 26 -4.98 8.09 2.25
CA ALA A 26 -5.67 7.05 1.48
C ALA A 26 -6.64 6.26 2.36
N ALA A 27 -7.79 5.88 1.78
CA ALA A 27 -8.82 5.10 2.46
C ALA A 27 -8.55 3.58 2.40
N ASP A 28 -7.66 3.15 1.50
CA ASP A 28 -7.33 1.75 1.25
C ASP A 28 -5.79 1.57 1.29
N PRO A 29 -5.25 0.65 2.12
CA PRO A 29 -3.82 0.37 2.13
C PRO A 29 -3.33 -0.28 0.82
N ASN A 30 -4.23 -0.79 -0.03
CA ASN A 30 -3.93 -1.37 -1.33
C ASN A 30 -4.26 -0.43 -2.50
N ASP A 31 -4.31 0.89 -2.26
CA ASP A 31 -4.44 1.87 -3.35
C ASP A 31 -3.41 1.58 -4.46
N ARG A 32 -3.92 1.25 -5.65
CA ARG A 32 -3.11 0.72 -6.76
C ARG A 32 -1.91 1.62 -7.08
N PHE A 33 -2.13 2.93 -7.15
CA PHE A 33 -1.08 3.87 -7.51
C PHE A 33 -0.16 4.17 -6.33
N GLY A 34 -0.70 4.22 -5.12
CA GLY A 34 0.08 4.45 -3.91
C GLY A 34 1.06 3.32 -3.63
N VAL A 35 0.60 2.07 -3.75
CA VAL A 35 1.43 0.87 -3.69
C VAL A 35 2.53 0.91 -4.75
N GLU A 36 2.17 1.19 -6.00
CA GLU A 36 3.14 1.20 -7.10
C GLU A 36 4.21 2.27 -6.91
N ILE A 37 3.82 3.51 -6.56
CA ILE A 37 4.76 4.58 -6.26
C ILE A 37 5.66 4.18 -5.08
N ASN A 38 5.09 3.61 -4.02
CA ASN A 38 5.86 3.23 -2.85
C ASN A 38 6.92 2.18 -3.17
N LYS A 39 6.64 1.16 -4.00
CA LYS A 39 7.63 0.12 -4.37
C LYS A 39 8.95 0.67 -4.93
N TYR A 40 8.88 1.80 -5.63
CA TYR A 40 10.04 2.45 -6.25
C TYR A 40 10.67 3.55 -5.39
N MET A 41 10.11 3.86 -4.21
CA MET A 41 10.72 4.80 -3.29
C MET A 41 12.02 4.22 -2.68
N PRO A 42 12.96 5.08 -2.28
CA PRO A 42 14.13 4.66 -1.51
C PRO A 42 13.72 3.85 -0.27
N GLU A 43 14.57 2.91 0.14
CA GLU A 43 14.27 1.93 1.19
C GLU A 43 13.71 2.57 2.47
N GLN A 44 14.29 3.68 2.92
CA GLN A 44 13.88 4.35 4.15
C GLN A 44 12.47 4.94 4.02
N ALA A 45 12.15 5.54 2.87
CA ALA A 45 10.82 6.08 2.59
C ALA A 45 9.78 4.96 2.45
N ARG A 46 10.13 3.86 1.78
CA ARG A 46 9.29 2.66 1.69
C ARG A 46 8.92 2.11 3.06
N LYS A 47 9.93 1.90 3.91
CA LYS A 47 9.74 1.38 5.26
C LYS A 47 8.83 2.32 6.07
N PHE A 48 9.11 3.62 6.03
CA PHE A 48 8.28 4.62 6.71
C PHE A 48 6.81 4.56 6.27
N ALA A 49 6.55 4.52 4.97
CA ALA A 49 5.20 4.38 4.43
C ALA A 49 4.52 3.10 4.93
N CYS A 50 5.21 1.96 4.85
CA CYS A 50 4.68 0.69 5.34
C CYS A 50 4.36 0.72 6.84
N ASP A 51 5.24 1.29 7.67
CA ASP A 51 5.00 1.44 9.11
C ASP A 51 3.76 2.33 9.36
N LYS A 52 3.63 3.45 8.65
CA LYS A 52 2.46 4.34 8.77
C LYS A 52 1.16 3.71 8.31
N LEU A 53 1.19 2.95 7.23
CA LEU A 53 0.02 2.19 6.79
C LEU A 53 -0.36 1.13 7.84
N LYS A 54 0.62 0.48 8.48
CA LYS A 54 0.35 -0.48 9.55
C LYS A 54 -0.35 0.17 10.74
N GLU A 55 0.15 1.33 11.16
CA GLU A 55 -0.46 2.12 12.23
C GLU A 55 -1.92 2.45 11.93
N ARG A 56 -2.25 2.78 10.67
CA ARG A 56 -3.59 3.22 10.26
C ARG A 56 -4.58 2.08 10.04
N PHE A 57 -4.14 0.98 9.46
CA PHE A 57 -5.03 -0.10 9.01
C PHE A 57 -4.97 -1.36 9.87
N GLY A 58 -3.98 -1.48 10.77
CA GLY A 58 -3.90 -2.57 11.72
C GLY A 58 -3.72 -3.94 11.06
N ALA A 59 -4.51 -4.92 11.48
CA ALA A 59 -4.30 -6.34 11.19
C ALA A 59 -4.88 -6.79 9.83
N VAL A 60 -4.52 -6.10 8.75
CA VAL A 60 -4.90 -6.47 7.36
C VAL A 60 -3.73 -7.11 6.61
N THR A 61 -3.99 -7.58 5.38
CA THR A 61 -2.95 -8.15 4.51
C THR A 61 -1.97 -7.02 4.21
N ALA A 62 -0.68 -7.31 4.34
CA ALA A 62 0.34 -6.34 4.01
C ALA A 62 0.22 -5.95 2.53
N PRO A 63 0.24 -4.65 2.20
CA PRO A 63 0.35 -4.20 0.82
C PRO A 63 1.61 -4.77 0.17
N GLU A 64 1.58 -4.91 -1.14
CA GLU A 64 2.72 -5.44 -1.89
C GLU A 64 3.99 -4.64 -1.61
N GLY A 65 5.08 -5.35 -1.28
CA GLY A 65 6.36 -4.74 -0.89
C GLY A 65 6.47 -4.33 0.58
N CYS A 66 5.38 -4.37 1.37
CA CYS A 66 5.41 -4.09 2.81
C CYS A 66 5.62 -5.32 3.69
N ALA A 67 5.28 -6.52 3.21
CA ALA A 67 5.43 -7.78 3.97
C ALA A 67 6.87 -8.10 4.41
N ALA A 68 7.87 -7.53 3.71
CA ALA A 68 9.28 -7.69 4.03
C ALA A 68 9.72 -6.88 5.28
N TYR A 69 8.91 -5.92 5.74
CA TYR A 69 9.26 -5.08 6.88
C TYR A 69 8.76 -5.68 8.21
N PRO A 70 9.53 -5.55 9.31
CA PRO A 70 9.16 -6.13 10.61
C PRO A 70 7.79 -5.69 11.16
N SER A 71 7.34 -4.47 10.83
CA SER A 71 6.01 -3.97 11.22
C SER A 71 4.85 -4.80 10.65
N TRP A 72 5.10 -5.54 9.59
CA TRP A 72 4.14 -6.41 8.90
C TRP A 72 4.42 -7.90 9.10
N ALA A 73 5.54 -8.27 9.72
CA ALA A 73 5.88 -9.65 10.01
C ALA A 73 4.95 -10.21 11.09
N GLY A 74 4.00 -11.07 10.70
CA GLY A 74 3.19 -11.84 11.65
C GLY A 74 1.75 -11.39 11.85
N THR A 75 1.12 -10.73 10.87
CA THR A 75 -0.35 -10.64 10.86
C THR A 75 -0.92 -11.63 9.85
N PRO A 76 -1.37 -12.83 10.27
CA PRO A 76 -2.25 -13.63 9.44
C PRO A 76 -3.53 -12.83 9.29
N VAL A 77 -3.89 -12.47 8.06
CA VAL A 77 -5.29 -12.12 7.81
C VAL A 77 -6.10 -13.34 8.11
N ALA A 78 -7.02 -13.23 9.07
CA ALA A 78 -8.03 -14.24 9.29
C ALA A 78 -8.60 -14.61 7.92
N ALA A 79 -8.51 -15.89 7.56
CA ALA A 79 -9.02 -16.37 6.29
C ALA A 79 -10.43 -15.78 6.07
N PRO A 80 -10.78 -15.32 4.85
CA PRO A 80 -12.14 -14.88 4.58
C PRO A 80 -13.09 -15.96 5.10
N PRO A 81 -14.19 -15.59 5.79
CA PRO A 81 -15.10 -16.58 6.35
C PRO A 81 -15.49 -17.54 5.23
N ALA A 82 -15.25 -18.84 5.44
CA ALA A 82 -15.66 -19.86 4.49
C ALA A 82 -17.14 -19.65 4.22
N THR A 83 -17.49 -19.28 2.99
CA THR A 83 -18.88 -19.23 2.54
C THR A 83 -19.48 -20.63 2.78
N PRO A 84 -20.56 -20.76 3.57
CA PRO A 84 -21.22 -22.03 3.79
C PRO A 84 -22.07 -22.42 2.58
N ASP A 85 -21.47 -22.54 1.40
CA ASP A 85 -22.13 -22.96 0.17
C ASP A 85 -21.39 -24.17 -0.43
N ALA A 86 -21.48 -25.30 0.28
CA ALA A 86 -21.19 -26.63 -0.29
C ALA A 86 -21.82 -27.78 0.50
N ALA A 87 -22.83 -27.52 1.34
CA ALA A 87 -23.75 -28.56 1.78
C ALA A 87 -25.00 -28.44 0.91
N THR A 88 -25.46 -29.56 0.35
CA THR A 88 -26.70 -29.73 -0.44
C THR A 88 -26.52 -29.65 -1.96
N THR A 89 -26.06 -30.73 -2.59
CA THR A 89 -26.87 -31.51 -3.55
C THR A 89 -26.02 -32.64 -4.16
N SER A 90 -26.28 -33.88 -3.72
CA SER A 90 -26.14 -35.05 -4.58
C SER A 90 -27.38 -35.93 -4.32
N PRO A 91 -28.04 -36.43 -5.39
CA PRO A 91 -29.32 -37.12 -5.32
C PRO A 91 -29.25 -38.51 -4.64
#